data_AF-V4K749-F1
#
_entry.id   AF-V4K749-F1
#
_cell.length_a   1.000
_cell.length_b   1.000
_cell.length_c   1.000
_cell.angle_alpha   90.00
_cell.angle_beta   90.00
_cell.angle_gamma   90.00
#
_symmetry.space_group_name_H-M   'P 1'
#
loop_
_entity.id
_entity.type
_entity.pdbx_description
1 polymer ?
#
loop_
_entity_poly.entity_id
_entity_poly.type
_entity_poly.pdbx_seq_one_letter_code
_entity_poly.pdbx_strand_id
1 'polypeptide(L)'
;MWESTYHTPPNFLAIAGFNAGLIIELAIMDAGSLSPSALKAAVLSDISGKVMTIDGIFNVTSNGMQVGENPIPAQVWVWPNGTTTYNLLYPSAYKNGTAVYPAPCPP
;
A
#
# COMPACT_ATOMS: atom_id res chain seq x y z
N MET A 1 16.62 6.24 5.35
CA MET A 1 15.79 7.19 6.13
C MET A 1 14.87 6.45 7.10
N TRP A 2 14.01 5.52 6.68
CA TRP A 2 13.18 4.74 7.62
C TRP A 2 14.02 3.91 8.61
N GLU A 3 14.85 2.99 8.12
CA GLU A 3 15.63 2.08 9.00
C GLU A 3 16.63 2.83 9.89
N SER A 4 17.14 3.98 9.44
CA SER A 4 17.99 4.84 10.26
C SER A 4 17.23 5.52 11.41
N THR A 5 15.93 5.77 11.26
CA THR A 5 15.08 6.45 12.26
C THR A 5 14.38 5.45 13.18
N TYR A 6 13.89 4.34 12.64
CA TYR A 6 13.03 3.38 13.35
C TYR A 6 13.70 2.03 13.63
N HIS A 7 14.94 1.84 13.17
CA HIS A 7 15.77 0.65 13.42
C HIS A 7 15.08 -0.70 13.10
N THR A 8 14.12 -0.67 12.19
CA THR A 8 13.31 -1.81 11.74
C THR A 8 12.98 -1.64 10.25
N PRO A 9 12.82 -2.72 9.48
CA PRO A 9 12.32 -2.62 8.11
C PRO A 9 10.90 -2.02 8.08
N PRO A 10 10.54 -1.22 7.06
CA PRO A 10 9.17 -0.73 6.92
C PRO A 10 8.21 -1.89 6.64
N ASN A 11 7.00 -1.80 7.18
CA ASN A 11 5.91 -2.74 6.90
C ASN A 11 4.80 -2.04 6.11
N PHE A 12 3.76 -2.80 5.76
CA PHE A 12 2.61 -2.26 5.01
C PHE A 12 1.97 -1.03 5.67
N LEU A 13 1.82 -1.03 7.00
CA LEU A 13 1.21 0.09 7.73
C LEU A 13 2.09 1.35 7.69
N ALA A 14 3.42 1.18 7.73
CA ALA A 14 4.36 2.28 7.54
C ALA A 14 4.20 2.93 6.17
N ILE A 15 4.07 2.11 5.12
CA ILE A 15 3.85 2.57 3.75
C ILE A 15 2.50 3.29 3.63
N ALA A 16 1.43 2.70 4.16
CA ALA A 16 0.09 3.30 4.14
C ALA A 16 0.05 4.65 4.86
N GLY A 17 0.68 4.75 6.04
CA GLY A 17 0.77 6.01 6.79
C GLY A 17 1.56 7.09 6.07
N PHE A 18 2.69 6.71 5.46
CA PHE A 18 3.49 7.63 4.63
C PHE A 18 2.70 8.15 3.43
N ASN A 19 2.04 7.24 2.69
CA ASN A 19 1.23 7.60 1.53
C ASN A 19 0.07 8.53 1.94
N ALA A 20 -0.63 8.23 3.04
CA ALA A 20 -1.72 9.06 3.54
C ALA A 20 -1.24 10.48 3.88
N GLY A 21 -0.09 10.61 4.56
CA GLY A 21 0.52 11.90 4.85
C GLY A 21 0.82 12.72 3.59
N LEU A 22 1.39 12.08 2.57
CA LEU A 22 1.70 12.71 1.29
C LEU A 22 0.44 13.20 0.56
N ILE A 23 -0.64 12.42 0.56
CA ILE A 23 -1.92 12.84 -0.04
C ILE A 23 -2.55 13.99 0.73
N ILE A 24 -2.49 13.97 2.07
CA ILE A 24 -2.99 15.08 2.91
C ILE A 24 -2.21 16.36 2.63
N GLU A 25 -0.88 16.28 2.54
CA GLU A 25 -0.01 17.42 2.22
C GLU A 25 -0.38 18.03 0.87
N LEU A 26 -0.48 17.20 -0.19
CA LEU A 26 -0.88 17.66 -1.52
C LEU A 26 -2.28 18.29 -1.53
N ALA A 27 -3.25 17.69 -0.84
CA ALA A 27 -4.60 18.24 -0.77
C ALA A 27 -4.61 19.62 -0.11
N ILE A 28 -3.80 19.84 0.93
CA ILE A 28 -3.67 21.14 1.60
C ILE A 28 -3.02 22.17 0.67
N MET A 29 -2.00 21.78 -0.09
CA MET A 29 -1.32 22.66 -1.05
C MET A 29 -2.27 23.12 -2.18
N ASP A 30 -3.10 22.22 -2.69
CA ASP A 30 -3.92 22.47 -3.88
C ASP A 30 -5.31 23.07 -3.58
N ALA A 31 -5.89 22.80 -2.40
CA ALA A 31 -7.27 23.18 -2.10
C ALA A 31 -7.51 24.68 -1.92
N GLY A 32 -6.48 25.49 -1.69
CA GLY A 32 -6.59 26.93 -1.41
C GLY A 32 -7.32 27.30 -0.10
N SER A 33 -7.88 26.33 0.62
CA SER A 33 -8.45 26.47 1.96
C SER A 33 -8.51 25.12 2.68
N LEU A 34 -8.66 25.14 4.00
CA LEU A 34 -8.85 23.92 4.81
C LEU A 34 -10.33 23.51 4.94
N SER A 35 -11.23 24.09 4.13
CA SER A 35 -12.63 23.68 4.16
C SER A 35 -12.77 22.24 3.62
N PRO A 36 -13.61 21.37 4.22
CA PRO A 36 -13.74 19.98 3.79
C PRO A 36 -14.13 19.83 2.31
N SER A 37 -14.94 20.74 1.78
CA SER A 37 -15.35 20.74 0.37
C SER A 37 -14.19 21.07 -0.57
N ALA A 38 -13.35 22.04 -0.23
CA ALA A 38 -12.17 22.39 -1.04
C ALA A 38 -11.13 21.26 -1.03
N LEU A 39 -10.85 20.68 0.15
CA LEU A 39 -9.95 19.53 0.28
C LEU A 39 -10.46 18.32 -0.52
N LYS A 40 -11.76 18.01 -0.43
CA LYS A 40 -12.37 16.94 -1.22
C LYS A 40 -12.25 17.22 -2.72
N ALA A 41 -12.49 18.45 -3.16
CA ALA A 41 -12.38 18.83 -4.56
C ALA A 41 -10.95 18.68 -5.09
N ALA A 42 -9.95 19.11 -4.32
CA ALA A 42 -8.53 18.94 -4.66
C ALA A 42 -8.16 17.44 -4.78
N VAL A 43 -8.57 16.62 -3.80
CA VAL A 43 -8.34 15.16 -3.85
C VAL A 43 -8.95 14.55 -5.12
N LEU A 44 -10.22 14.86 -5.41
CA LEU A 44 -10.91 14.23 -6.54
C LEU A 44 -10.47 14.75 -7.92
N SER A 45 -10.10 16.02 -8.03
CA SER A 45 -9.85 16.67 -9.33
C SER A 45 -8.36 16.70 -9.67
N ASP A 46 -7.50 16.94 -8.68
CA ASP A 46 -6.10 17.30 -8.91
C ASP A 46 -5.14 16.17 -8.52
N ILE A 47 -5.54 15.29 -7.60
CA ILE A 47 -4.67 14.24 -7.06
C ILE A 47 -5.06 12.84 -7.55
N SER A 48 -6.36 12.52 -7.54
CA SER A 48 -6.89 11.20 -7.89
C SER A 48 -6.44 10.76 -9.29
N GLY A 49 -5.83 9.58 -9.38
CA GLY A 49 -5.34 8.97 -10.62
C GLY A 49 -4.04 9.57 -11.17
N LYS A 50 -3.43 10.53 -10.47
CA LYS A 50 -2.24 11.27 -10.94
C LYS A 50 -1.00 11.03 -10.10
N VAL A 51 -1.13 10.52 -8.87
CA VAL A 51 -0.02 10.27 -7.95
C VAL A 51 0.32 8.79 -7.91
N MET A 52 1.54 8.44 -8.31
CA MET A 52 2.11 7.11 -8.07
C MET A 52 2.72 7.06 -6.67
N THR A 53 2.20 6.19 -5.82
CA THR A 53 2.72 5.95 -4.47
C THR A 53 3.60 4.69 -4.44
N ILE A 54 4.17 4.38 -3.27
CA ILE A 54 4.90 3.12 -3.06
C ILE A 54 3.97 1.90 -3.19
N ASP A 55 2.67 2.07 -2.92
CA ASP A 55 1.68 0.99 -2.91
C ASP A 55 0.82 0.95 -4.20
N GLY A 56 1.12 1.78 -5.19
CA GLY A 56 0.37 1.87 -6.44
C GLY A 56 -0.20 3.28 -6.72
N ILE A 57 -1.02 3.40 -7.75
CA ILE A 57 -1.63 4.69 -8.12
C ILE A 57 -2.69 5.04 -7.07
N PHE A 58 -2.57 6.21 -6.47
CA PHE A 58 -3.63 6.74 -5.63
C PHE A 58 -4.79 7.20 -6.50
N ASN A 59 -5.93 6.51 -6.40
CA ASN A 59 -7.15 6.87 -7.09
C ASN A 59 -8.34 6.72 -6.15
N VAL A 60 -9.32 7.60 -6.31
CA VAL A 60 -10.53 7.64 -5.47
C VAL A 60 -11.74 7.63 -6.39
N THR A 61 -12.68 6.75 -6.11
CA THR A 61 -13.95 6.69 -6.83
C THR A 61 -14.84 7.88 -6.46
N SER A 62 -15.92 8.12 -7.22
CA SER A 62 -16.87 9.20 -6.94
C SER A 62 -17.55 9.10 -5.56
N ASN A 63 -17.66 7.90 -4.99
CA ASN A 63 -18.18 7.66 -3.64
C ASN A 63 -17.10 7.69 -2.54
N GLY A 64 -15.84 8.00 -2.86
CA GLY A 64 -14.78 8.19 -1.87
C GLY A 64 -14.00 6.93 -1.49
N MET A 65 -14.13 5.83 -2.24
CA MET A 65 -13.35 4.62 -2.02
C MET A 65 -11.97 4.77 -2.67
N GLN A 66 -10.91 4.53 -1.90
CA GLN A 66 -9.54 4.42 -2.42
C GLN A 66 -9.39 3.13 -3.22
N VAL A 67 -8.80 3.24 -4.41
CA VAL A 67 -8.50 2.15 -5.34
C VAL A 67 -7.14 2.39 -6.00
N GLY A 68 -6.60 1.37 -6.66
CA GLY A 68 -5.33 1.46 -7.41
C GLY A 68 -4.11 0.98 -6.63
N GLU A 69 -4.29 0.55 -5.37
CA GLU A 69 -3.31 -0.23 -4.63
C GLU A 69 -2.96 -1.50 -5.41
N ASN A 70 -1.68 -1.86 -5.41
CA ASN A 70 -1.16 -3.02 -6.12
C ASN A 70 -0.23 -3.83 -5.20
N PRO A 71 -0.77 -4.43 -4.13
CA PRO A 71 0.02 -5.20 -3.19
C PRO A 71 0.63 -6.42 -3.88
N ILE A 72 1.86 -6.74 -3.50
CA ILE A 72 2.61 -7.87 -4.04
C ILE A 72 1.99 -9.18 -3.53
N PRO A 73 1.45 -10.04 -4.42
CA PRO A 73 0.96 -11.35 -4.01
C PRO A 73 2.10 -12.21 -3.47
N ALA A 74 1.95 -12.70 -2.24
CA ALA A 74 2.91 -13.56 -1.59
C ALA A 74 2.22 -14.75 -0.91
N GLN A 75 2.94 -15.87 -0.81
CA GLN A 75 2.54 -17.01 0.01
C GLN A 75 3.38 -17.03 1.29
N VAL A 76 2.69 -17.05 2.44
CA VAL A 76 3.31 -17.14 3.76
C VAL A 76 3.36 -18.60 4.20
N TRP A 77 4.54 -19.06 4.60
CA TRP A 77 4.77 -20.39 5.16
C TRP A 77 5.15 -20.26 6.61
N VAL A 78 4.40 -20.91 7.50
CA VAL A 78 4.78 -21.05 8.92
C VAL A 78 5.24 -22.48 9.12
N TRP A 79 6.51 -22.65 9.48
CA TRP A 79 7.14 -23.95 9.65
C TRP A 79 6.91 -24.51 11.07
N PRO A 80 7.03 -25.84 11.28
CA PRO A 80 6.85 -26.45 12.62
C PRO A 80 7.78 -25.89 13.70
N ASN A 81 8.93 -25.33 13.33
CA ASN A 81 9.88 -24.67 14.23
C ASN A 81 9.49 -23.20 14.55
N GLY A 82 8.34 -22.73 14.10
CA GLY A 82 7.84 -21.37 14.29
C GLY A 82 8.44 -20.31 13.35
N THR A 83 9.39 -20.69 12.48
CA THR A 83 9.95 -19.74 11.49
C THR A 83 8.96 -19.49 10.36
N THR A 84 9.04 -18.30 9.76
CA THR A 84 8.18 -17.91 8.64
C THR A 84 9.00 -17.64 7.40
N THR A 85 8.49 -18.06 6.24
CA THR A 85 9.04 -17.70 4.93
C THR A 85 7.97 -17.01 4.09
N TYR A 86 8.37 -15.95 3.37
CA TYR A 86 7.50 -15.19 2.48
C TYR A 86 7.98 -15.39 1.04
N ASN A 87 7.16 -16.07 0.23
CA ASN A 87 7.46 -16.29 -1.17
C ASN A 87 6.65 -15.32 -2.03
N LEU A 88 7.33 -14.38 -2.70
CA LEU A 88 6.74 -13.47 -3.67
C LEU A 88 6.36 -14.26 -4.92
N LEU A 89 5.09 -14.18 -5.33
CA LEU A 89 4.53 -14.95 -6.44
C LEU A 89 4.42 -14.11 -7.72
N TYR A 90 4.32 -12.79 -7.59
CA TYR A 90 4.16 -11.82 -8.68
C TYR A 90 4.64 -10.42 -8.19
N PRO A 91 5.09 -9.49 -9.05
CA PRO A 91 5.32 -9.62 -10.49
C PRO A 91 6.48 -10.55 -10.83
N SER A 92 6.46 -11.10 -12.04
CA SER A 92 7.49 -12.05 -12.50
C SER A 92 8.92 -11.53 -12.39
N ALA A 93 9.11 -10.20 -12.43
CA ALA A 93 10.41 -9.56 -12.25
C ALA A 93 10.99 -9.71 -10.83
N TYR A 94 10.13 -9.91 -9.81
CA TYR A 94 10.53 -9.99 -8.40
C TYR A 94 10.11 -11.29 -7.71
N LYS A 95 9.38 -12.17 -8.41
CA LYS A 95 8.94 -13.44 -7.82
C LYS A 95 10.15 -14.29 -7.42
N ASN A 96 10.06 -14.94 -6.26
CA ASN A 96 11.09 -15.84 -5.74
C ASN A 96 10.54 -17.27 -5.49
N GLY A 97 9.28 -17.53 -5.86
CA GLY A 97 8.66 -18.84 -5.73
C GLY A 97 7.52 -19.06 -6.73
N THR A 98 6.96 -20.27 -6.67
CA THR A 98 5.74 -20.65 -7.38
C THR A 98 4.62 -20.91 -6.38
N ALA A 99 3.39 -20.58 -6.73
CA ALA A 99 2.25 -20.87 -5.89
C ALA A 99 2.11 -22.38 -5.68
N VAL A 100 2.03 -22.81 -4.43
CA VAL A 100 1.75 -24.20 -4.06
C VAL A 100 0.39 -24.26 -3.36
N TYR A 101 -0.40 -25.28 -3.66
CA TYR A 101 -1.67 -25.46 -2.95
C TYR A 101 -1.40 -25.76 -1.46
N PRO A 102 -2.08 -25.10 -0.50
CA PRO A 102 -1.90 -25.39 0.91
C PRO A 102 -2.21 -26.87 1.20
N ALA A 103 -1.44 -27.49 2.09
CA ALA A 103 -1.80 -28.81 2.59
C ALA A 103 -3.18 -28.74 3.26
N PRO A 104 -4.06 -29.75 3.09
CA PRO A 104 -5.33 -29.79 3.80
C PRO A 104 -5.10 -29.67 5.31
N CYS A 105 -6.03 -29.02 6.01
CA CYS A 105 -6.00 -29.02 7.48
C CYS A 105 -6.10 -30.49 7.94
N PRO A 106 -5.19 -30.98 8.81
CA PRO A 106 -5.32 -32.31 9.40
C PRO A 106 -6.67 -32.43 10.13
N PRO A 107 -7.29 -33.63 10.13
CA PRO A 107 -8.53 -33.87 10.85
C PRO A 107 -8.38 -33.72 12.37
#